data_AF-A0A944T590-F1
#
_entry.id   AF-A0A944T590-F1
#
_cell.length_a   1.000
_cell.length_b   1.000
_cell.length_c   1.000
_cell.angle_alpha   90.00
_cell.angle_beta   90.00
_cell.angle_gamma   90.00
#
_symmetry.space_group_name_H-M   'P 1'
#
loop_
_entity.id
_entity.type
_entity.pdbx_description
1 polymer ?
#
loop_
_entity_poly.entity_id
_entity_poly.type
_entity_poly.pdbx_seq_one_letter_code
_entity_poly.pdbx_strand_id
1 'polypeptide(L)'
;MRLLFILVLSGLILSSCSNSSSAFKEFIVGDWQIENPTLQSFIRFNNQGKVTFYFNRFSYEKDSLAEYGKWRLKEIKKGVGIDTFLVELEKKPSNTLFKMLIVNENKLKIIDDLGYTLFTRLEN
;
A
#
# COMPACT_ATOMS: atom_id res chain seq x y z
N MET A 1 19.55 1.34 -48.70
CA MET A 1 18.51 0.93 -47.74
C MET A 1 19.10 0.60 -46.36
N ARG A 2 19.80 1.54 -45.70
CA ARG A 2 20.36 1.32 -44.34
C ARG A 2 19.99 2.40 -43.32
N LEU A 3 19.30 3.45 -43.76
CA LEU A 3 18.89 4.59 -42.90
C LEU A 3 17.43 4.49 -42.41
N LEU A 4 16.60 3.61 -42.98
CA LEU A 4 15.20 3.45 -42.57
C LEU A 4 15.02 2.53 -41.35
N PHE A 5 15.95 1.62 -41.08
CA PHE A 5 15.87 0.72 -39.92
C PHE A 5 16.23 1.39 -38.58
N ILE A 6 16.96 2.51 -38.62
CA ILE A 6 17.40 3.20 -37.40
C ILE A 6 16.27 4.07 -36.82
N LEU A 7 15.38 4.60 -37.68
CA LEU A 7 14.26 5.44 -37.28
C LEU A 7 13.07 4.67 -36.68
N VAL A 8 12.95 3.37 -36.97
CA VAL A 8 11.87 2.53 -36.40
C VAL A 8 12.25 1.98 -35.02
N LEU A 9 13.55 1.84 -34.73
CA LEU A 9 14.02 1.31 -33.44
C LEU A 9 14.21 2.41 -32.36
N SER A 10 14.33 3.68 -32.75
CA SER A 10 14.40 4.81 -31.80
C SER A 10 13.04 5.35 -31.35
N GLY A 11 11.93 4.84 -31.90
CA GLY A 11 10.57 5.29 -31.59
C GLY A 11 9.79 4.45 -30.57
N LEU A 12 10.38 3.35 -30.08
CA LEU A 12 9.71 2.41 -29.15
C LEU A 12 10.25 2.47 -27.72
N ILE A 13 11.03 3.50 -27.40
CA ILE A 13 11.44 3.77 -26.04
C ILE A 13 10.78 5.10 -25.65
N LEU A 14 10.20 5.14 -24.45
CA LEU A 14 9.69 6.32 -23.74
C LEU A 14 8.19 6.62 -23.91
N SER A 15 7.34 5.75 -23.37
CA SER A 15 6.19 6.19 -22.55
C SER A 15 5.55 5.06 -21.73
N SER A 16 6.36 4.26 -21.02
CA SER A 16 5.83 3.58 -19.84
C SER A 16 5.75 4.60 -18.70
N CYS A 17 4.73 5.47 -18.76
CA CYS A 17 4.25 6.16 -17.58
C CYS A 17 3.63 5.09 -16.68
N SER A 18 4.44 4.40 -15.89
CA SER A 18 3.92 3.59 -14.80
C SER A 18 3.12 4.55 -13.91
N ASN A 19 1.79 4.47 -13.98
CA ASN A 19 0.93 5.33 -13.20
C ASN A 19 1.21 5.02 -11.73
N SER A 20 1.92 5.89 -11.02
CA SER A 20 2.37 5.66 -9.64
C SER A 20 1.21 5.29 -8.68
N SER A 21 -0.02 5.67 -9.01
CA SER A 21 -1.23 5.23 -8.32
C SER A 21 -1.52 3.74 -8.54
N SER A 22 -1.42 3.24 -9.77
CA SER A 22 -1.61 1.81 -10.08
C SER A 22 -0.54 0.93 -9.42
N ALA A 23 0.74 1.34 -9.51
CA ALA A 23 1.84 0.62 -8.87
C ALA A 23 1.66 0.58 -7.34
N PHE A 24 1.22 1.68 -6.72
CA PHE A 24 0.90 1.69 -5.30
C PHE A 24 -0.25 0.75 -4.95
N LYS A 25 -1.33 0.73 -5.75
CA LYS A 25 -2.47 -0.15 -5.53
C LYS A 25 -2.07 -1.63 -5.61
N GLU A 26 -1.26 -1.98 -6.60
CA GLU A 26 -0.71 -3.35 -6.73
C GLU A 26 0.16 -3.70 -5.52
N PHE A 27 1.00 -2.77 -5.08
CA PHE A 27 1.86 -2.96 -3.91
C PHE A 27 1.06 -3.13 -2.60
N ILE A 28 0.07 -2.28 -2.33
CA ILE A 28 -0.61 -2.26 -1.02
C ILE A 28 -1.57 -3.44 -0.86
N VAL A 29 -2.15 -3.96 -1.94
CA VAL A 29 -3.08 -5.09 -1.91
C VAL A 29 -2.39 -6.34 -1.37
N GLY A 30 -3.01 -6.97 -0.37
CA GLY A 30 -2.47 -8.11 0.35
C GLY A 30 -2.68 -8.01 1.85
N ASP A 31 -2.09 -8.96 2.56
CA ASP A 31 -2.21 -9.12 4.00
C ASP A 31 -0.95 -8.60 4.67
N TRP A 32 -1.13 -7.82 5.74
CA TRP A 32 -0.06 -7.17 6.46
C TRP A 32 -0.22 -7.40 7.96
N GLN A 33 0.88 -7.75 8.60
CA GLN A 33 1.01 -7.74 10.04
C GLN A 33 1.45 -6.36 10.51
N ILE A 34 0.75 -5.83 11.51
CA ILE A 34 1.12 -4.60 12.21
C ILE A 34 2.15 -4.96 13.29
N GLU A 35 3.37 -4.42 13.15
CA GLU A 35 4.46 -4.59 14.12
C GLU A 35 4.21 -3.68 15.32
N ASN A 36 3.38 -4.14 16.25
CA ASN A 36 3.16 -3.49 17.53
C ASN A 36 3.69 -4.40 18.66
N PRO A 37 4.58 -3.89 19.54
CA PRO A 37 5.21 -4.70 20.59
C PRO A 37 4.24 -5.20 21.66
N THR A 38 3.08 -4.56 21.85
CA THR A 38 2.09 -4.94 22.87
C THR A 38 0.94 -5.77 22.33
N LEU A 39 0.50 -5.56 21.09
CA LEU A 39 -0.63 -6.27 20.49
C LEU A 39 -0.41 -6.56 19.00
N GLN A 40 -0.26 -7.84 18.64
CA GLN A 40 -0.15 -8.25 17.25
C GLN A 40 -1.51 -8.16 16.56
N SER A 41 -1.60 -7.36 15.50
CA SER A 41 -2.82 -7.18 14.70
C SER A 41 -2.52 -7.28 13.21
N PHE A 42 -3.57 -7.51 12.42
CA PHE A 42 -3.47 -7.81 11.00
C PHE A 42 -4.45 -6.95 10.21
N ILE A 43 -4.04 -6.59 8.99
CA ILE A 43 -4.84 -5.78 8.09
C ILE A 43 -4.74 -6.32 6.67
N ARG A 44 -5.89 -6.50 6.03
CA ARG A 44 -6.03 -6.98 4.66
C ARG A 44 -6.55 -5.85 3.79
N PHE A 45 -5.76 -5.45 2.79
CA PHE A 45 -6.19 -4.52 1.75
C PHE A 45 -6.58 -5.31 0.51
N ASN A 46 -7.82 -5.19 0.04
CA ASN A 46 -8.23 -5.82 -1.22
C ASN A 46 -8.20 -4.83 -2.39
N ASN A 47 -8.23 -5.38 -3.61
CA ASN A 47 -8.20 -4.62 -4.86
C ASN A 47 -9.49 -3.81 -5.14
N GLN A 48 -10.57 -4.05 -4.40
CA GLN A 48 -11.84 -3.33 -4.52
C GLN A 48 -11.92 -2.11 -3.59
N GLY A 49 -10.86 -1.79 -2.85
CA GLY A 49 -10.86 -0.68 -1.89
C GLY A 49 -11.52 -1.00 -0.55
N LYS A 50 -11.73 -2.28 -0.22
CA LYS A 50 -12.14 -2.74 1.12
C LYS A 50 -10.92 -3.06 1.96
N VAL A 51 -10.98 -2.69 3.23
CA VAL A 51 -9.99 -3.07 4.24
C VAL A 51 -10.66 -3.93 5.32
N THR A 52 -9.94 -4.93 5.82
CA THR A 52 -10.38 -5.80 6.92
C THR A 52 -9.32 -5.81 8.01
N PHE A 53 -9.73 -5.65 9.26
CA PHE A 53 -8.84 -5.58 10.42
C PHE A 53 -9.10 -6.75 11.36
N TYR A 54 -8.04 -7.40 11.84
CA TYR A 54 -8.10 -8.46 12.83
C TYR A 54 -7.19 -8.10 14.01
N PHE A 55 -7.73 -8.16 15.23
CA PHE A 55 -7.00 -7.74 16.43
C PHE A 55 -6.02 -8.79 16.97
N ASN A 56 -6.06 -10.01 16.45
CA ASN A 56 -5.17 -11.10 16.87
C ASN A 56 -5.05 -12.15 15.75
N ARG A 57 -4.07 -13.05 15.89
CA ARG A 57 -3.74 -14.08 14.89
C ARG A 57 -4.87 -15.10 14.71
N PHE A 58 -5.51 -15.53 15.79
CA PHE A 58 -6.61 -16.52 15.71
C PHE A 58 -7.77 -15.99 14.88
N SER A 59 -8.17 -14.74 15.11
CA SER A 59 -9.19 -14.04 14.33
C SER A 59 -8.81 -13.93 12.85
N TYR A 60 -7.54 -13.61 12.54
CA TYR A 60 -7.03 -13.55 11.18
C TYR A 60 -7.07 -14.92 10.47
N GLU A 61 -6.55 -15.99 11.10
CA GLU A 61 -6.52 -17.34 10.53
C GLU A 61 -7.90 -17.94 10.31
N LYS A 62 -8.88 -17.59 11.16
CA LYS A 62 -10.26 -18.05 11.05
C LYS A 62 -11.17 -17.13 10.23
N ASP A 63 -10.61 -16.04 9.70
CA ASP A 63 -11.37 -14.97 9.04
C ASP A 63 -12.63 -14.56 9.85
N SER A 64 -12.43 -14.31 11.14
CA SER A 64 -13.52 -14.08 12.11
C SER A 64 -13.21 -12.90 13.03
N LEU A 65 -14.24 -12.35 13.69
CA LEU A 65 -14.11 -11.23 14.63
C LEU A 65 -13.34 -10.04 14.03
N ALA A 66 -13.67 -9.72 12.79
CA ALA A 66 -13.01 -8.69 12.01
C ALA A 66 -13.81 -7.39 11.95
N GLU A 67 -13.10 -6.28 11.86
CA GLU A 67 -13.69 -4.98 11.56
C GLU A 67 -13.45 -4.60 10.10
N TYR A 68 -14.43 -3.94 9.49
CA TYR A 68 -14.41 -3.63 8.07
C TYR A 68 -14.40 -2.12 7.83
N GLY A 69 -13.75 -1.72 6.74
CA GLY A 69 -13.75 -0.35 6.26
C GLY A 69 -13.48 -0.28 4.76
N LYS A 70 -13.25 0.93 4.29
CA LYS A 70 -12.77 1.19 2.92
C LYS A 70 -11.43 1.91 2.97
N TRP A 71 -10.65 1.75 1.91
CA TRP A 71 -9.39 2.45 1.73
C TRP A 71 -9.34 3.10 0.35
N ARG A 72 -8.68 4.26 0.27
CA ARG A 72 -8.35 4.90 -1.00
C ARG A 72 -7.05 5.66 -0.91
N LEU A 73 -6.28 5.63 -1.99
CA LEU A 73 -5.15 6.54 -2.17
C LEU A 73 -5.70 7.94 -2.47
N LYS A 74 -5.40 8.90 -1.58
CA LYS A 74 -5.85 10.29 -1.68
C LYS A 74 -4.86 11.15 -2.47
N GLU A 75 -3.58 11.01 -2.17
CA GLU A 75 -2.52 11.82 -2.76
C GLU A 75 -1.20 11.06 -2.74
N ILE A 76 -0.34 11.34 -3.73
CA ILE A 76 1.06 10.92 -3.74
C ILE A 76 1.91 12.18 -3.65
N LYS A 77 2.64 12.33 -2.55
CA LYS A 77 3.61 13.41 -2.36
C LYS A 77 4.97 12.93 -2.82
N LYS A 78 5.46 13.50 -3.93
CA LYS A 78 6.77 13.20 -4.48
C LYS A 78 7.86 13.69 -3.54
N GLY A 79 8.73 12.78 -3.11
CA GLY A 79 9.89 13.10 -2.28
C GLY A 79 11.18 13.09 -3.11
N VAL A 80 12.26 13.66 -2.56
CA VAL A 80 13.58 13.65 -3.22
C VAL A 80 14.19 12.23 -3.26
N GLY A 81 13.83 11.38 -2.29
CA GLY A 81 14.29 9.98 -2.25
C GLY A 81 13.16 8.95 -2.16
N ILE A 82 12.13 9.23 -1.37
CA ILE A 82 10.98 8.32 -1.18
C ILE A 82 9.67 9.10 -1.30
N ASP A 83 8.76 8.56 -2.10
CA ASP A 83 7.39 9.08 -2.21
C ASP A 83 6.60 8.78 -0.93
N THR A 84 5.76 9.72 -0.52
CA THR A 84 4.80 9.53 0.57
C THR A 84 3.40 9.35 0.02
N PHE A 85 2.75 8.27 0.39
CA PHE A 85 1.39 7.95 -0.04
C PHE A 85 0.41 8.32 1.06
N LEU A 86 -0.51 9.24 0.78
CA LEU A 86 -1.60 9.58 1.70
C LEU A 86 -2.77 8.64 1.43
N VAL A 87 -3.03 7.73 2.36
CA VAL A 87 -4.11 6.75 2.27
C VAL A 87 -5.17 7.08 3.30
N GLU A 88 -6.40 7.25 2.82
CA GLU A 88 -7.55 7.44 3.68
C GLU A 88 -8.20 6.09 3.98
N LEU A 89 -8.37 5.79 5.26
CA LEU A 89 -9.17 4.69 5.76
C LEU A 89 -10.51 5.22 6.26
N GLU A 90 -11.57 4.83 5.58
CA GLU A 90 -12.95 5.09 5.98
C GLU A 90 -13.41 3.94 6.88
N LYS A 91 -13.40 4.18 8.19
CA LYS A 91 -13.82 3.23 9.22
C LYS A 91 -14.62 3.98 10.28
N LYS A 92 -15.62 3.33 10.89
CA LYS A 92 -16.37 3.92 12.01
C LYS A 92 -15.54 3.80 13.31
N PRO A 93 -15.59 4.79 14.21
CA PRO A 93 -16.42 6.00 14.17
C PRO A 93 -15.86 7.16 13.33
N SER A 94 -14.56 7.15 13.01
CA SER A 94 -13.90 8.25 12.31
C SER A 94 -12.97 7.78 11.18
N ASN A 95 -13.02 8.52 10.07
CA ASN A 95 -12.07 8.34 8.99
C ASN A 95 -10.68 8.75 9.47
N THR A 96 -9.67 7.98 9.09
CA THR A 96 -8.28 8.24 9.46
C THR A 96 -7.44 8.40 8.20
N LEU A 97 -6.55 9.39 8.19
CA LEU A 97 -5.60 9.61 7.10
C LEU A 97 -4.22 9.14 7.53
N PHE A 98 -3.69 8.14 6.84
CA PHE A 98 -2.36 7.60 7.10
C PHE A 98 -1.35 8.11 6.08
N LYS A 99 -0.14 8.45 6.57
CA LYS A 99 1.02 8.67 5.73
C LYS A 99 1.77 7.35 5.61
N MET A 100 1.88 6.81 4.41
CA MET A 100 2.57 5.56 4.15
C MET A 100 3.87 5.81 3.39
N LEU A 101 4.93 5.13 3.83
CA LEU A 101 6.22 5.07 3.16
C LEU A 101 6.54 3.60 2.87
N ILE A 102 6.87 3.30 1.61
CA ILE A 102 7.33 1.98 1.20
C ILE A 102 8.80 1.84 1.57
N VAL A 103 9.10 1.04 2.59
CA VAL A 103 10.48 0.82 3.04
C VAL A 103 11.19 -0.17 2.12
N ASN A 104 10.50 -1.27 1.78
CA ASN A 104 10.89 -2.24 0.76
C ASN A 104 9.65 -3.04 0.32
N GLU A 105 9.83 -4.07 -0.51
CA GLU A 105 8.76 -4.91 -1.06
C GLU A 105 7.82 -5.53 -0.01
N ASN A 106 8.34 -5.81 1.19
CA ASN A 106 7.59 -6.49 2.26
C ASN A 106 7.40 -5.62 3.50
N LYS A 107 7.83 -4.36 3.49
CA LYS A 107 7.80 -3.50 4.67
C LYS A 107 7.28 -2.11 4.36
N LEU A 108 6.32 -1.70 5.16
CA LEU A 108 5.65 -0.41 5.15
C LEU A 108 5.91 0.31 6.45
N LYS A 109 6.05 1.63 6.38
CA LYS A 109 6.06 2.51 7.54
C LYS A 109 4.84 3.41 7.49
N ILE A 110 4.00 3.31 8.51
CA ILE A 110 2.81 4.14 8.70
C ILE A 110 3.16 5.22 9.72
N ILE A 111 2.93 6.48 9.37
CA ILE A 111 3.22 7.63 10.23
C ILE A 111 1.91 8.36 10.55
N ASP A 112 1.72 8.65 11.83
CA ASP A 112 0.63 9.46 12.37
C ASP A 112 1.19 10.49 13.37
N ASP A 113 0.31 11.16 14.11
CA ASP A 113 0.69 12.20 15.07
C ASP A 113 1.37 11.64 16.34
N LEU A 114 1.22 10.34 16.61
CA LEU A 114 1.78 9.67 17.80
C LEU A 114 3.14 9.03 17.50
N GLY A 115 3.49 8.85 16.23
CA GLY A 115 4.79 8.38 15.79
C GLY A 115 4.71 7.57 14.52
N TYR A 116 5.30 6.37 14.55
CA TYR A 116 5.21 5.46 13.42
C TYR A 116 5.03 4.02 13.86
N THR A 117 4.40 3.24 13.00
CA THR A 117 4.26 1.79 13.13
C THR A 117 4.75 1.13 11.86
N LEU A 118 5.48 0.03 11.99
CA LEU A 118 5.93 -0.78 10.86
C LEU A 118 4.91 -1.86 10.55
N PHE A 119 4.71 -2.11 9.27
CA PHE A 119 3.80 -3.13 8.77
C PHE A 119 4.64 -4.08 7.92
N THR A 120 4.52 -5.37 8.15
CA THR A 120 5.24 -6.40 7.42
C THR A 120 4.26 -7.25 6.64
N ARG A 121 4.56 -7.44 5.35
CA ARG A 121 3.76 -8.25 4.45
C ARG A 121 3.77 -9.69 4.94
N LEU A 122 2.60 -10.31 4.96
CA LEU A 122 2.48 -11.74 5.18
C LEU A 122 2.66 -12.43 3.82
N GLU A 123 3.62 -13.33 3.76
CA GLU A 123 3.74 -14.27 2.65
C GLU A 123 2.66 -15.34 2.84
N ASN A 124 1.85 -15.54 1.80
CA ASN A 124 0.97 -16.71 1.69
C ASN A 124 1.68 -17.81 0.91
#